data_AF-A0A8T7GIJ5-F1
#
_entry.id   AF-A0A8T7GIJ5-F1
#
_cell.length_a   1.000
_cell.length_b   1.000
_cell.length_c   1.000
_cell.angle_alpha   90.00
_cell.angle_beta   90.00
_cell.angle_gamma   90.00
#
_symmetry.space_group_name_H-M   'P 1'
#
loop_
_entity.id
_entity.type
_entity.pdbx_description
1 polymer ?
#
loop_
_entity_poly.entity_id
_entity_poly.type
_entity_poly.pdbx_seq_one_letter_code
_entity_poly.pdbx_strand_id
1 'polypeptide(L)'
;MDNNEYKINEILDNFIQNSTITKRQLSIIYNKLNMHGPMKNISSGAYYRQIKQCREKTKGILYSIILLNLYGAIDKDTISVLKKTVEQIEDVVVTNNEKKLSQENIMNVISLIEQIVDKCVTI
;
A
#
# COMPACT_ATOMS: atom_id res chain seq x y z
N MET A 1 10.30 10.05 23.76
CA MET A 1 9.35 9.13 23.11
C MET A 1 8.56 9.98 22.14
N ASP A 2 8.65 9.66 20.84
CA ASP A 2 7.58 9.89 19.88
C ASP A 2 7.92 9.01 18.67
N ASN A 3 7.13 7.95 18.56
CA ASN A 3 7.17 6.97 17.49
C ASN A 3 6.52 7.62 16.26
N ASN A 4 7.31 8.15 15.34
CA ASN A 4 6.86 8.32 13.94
C ASN A 4 6.76 6.95 13.25
N GLU A 5 6.21 5.96 13.96
CA GLU A 5 5.93 4.64 13.46
C GLU A 5 4.50 4.68 12.96
N TYR A 6 4.36 4.74 11.64
CA TYR A 6 3.08 4.58 10.97
C TYR A 6 2.38 3.34 11.55
N LYS A 7 1.19 3.53 12.15
CA LYS A 7 0.46 2.44 12.80
C LYS A 7 -0.06 1.49 11.73
N ILE A 8 0.69 0.41 11.51
CA ILE A 8 0.29 -0.68 10.62
C ILE A 8 -0.76 -1.51 11.38
N ASN A 9 -2.02 -1.41 10.96
CA ASN A 9 -3.06 -2.33 11.38
C ASN A 9 -3.05 -3.59 10.50
N GLU A 10 -3.83 -4.60 10.86
CA GLU A 10 -3.86 -5.91 10.18
C GLU A 10 -4.20 -5.82 8.68
N ILE A 11 -5.07 -4.88 8.30
CA ILE A 11 -5.43 -4.64 6.89
C ILE A 11 -4.22 -4.11 6.11
N LEU A 12 -3.51 -3.12 6.68
CA LEU A 12 -2.29 -2.57 6.10
C LEU A 12 -1.16 -3.60 6.07
N ASP A 13 -1.07 -4.46 7.08
CA ASP A 13 -0.10 -5.55 7.09
C ASP A 13 -0.36 -6.51 5.94
N ASN A 14 -1.63 -6.89 5.71
CA ASN A 14 -2.02 -7.73 4.59
C ASN A 14 -1.61 -7.14 3.23
N PHE A 15 -1.80 -5.83 3.03
CA PHE A 15 -1.31 -5.15 1.83
C PHE A 15 0.20 -5.22 1.68
N ILE A 16 0.94 -5.06 2.78
CA ILE A 16 2.40 -5.12 2.75
C ILE A 16 2.89 -6.53 2.40
N GLN A 17 2.28 -7.59 2.95
CA GLN A 17 2.65 -8.97 2.66
C GLN A 17 2.40 -9.35 1.19
N ASN A 18 1.33 -8.84 0.60
CA ASN A 18 0.94 -9.16 -0.77
C ASN A 18 1.48 -8.18 -1.82
N SER A 19 2.20 -7.13 -1.41
CA SER A 19 2.74 -6.14 -2.34
C SER A 19 4.26 -6.22 -2.47
N THR A 20 4.80 -5.55 -3.48
CA THR A 20 6.25 -5.42 -3.68
C THR A 20 6.89 -4.37 -2.76
N ILE A 21 6.12 -3.67 -1.91
CA ILE A 21 6.57 -2.59 -1.03
C ILE A 21 6.74 -3.14 0.39
N THR A 22 7.93 -2.99 0.98
CA THR A 22 8.19 -3.46 2.35
C THR A 22 7.75 -2.44 3.41
N LYS A 23 7.57 -2.89 4.67
CA LYS A 23 7.30 -2.00 5.82
C LYS A 23 8.28 -0.83 5.90
N ARG A 24 9.57 -1.11 5.70
CA ARG A 24 10.62 -0.09 5.70
C ARG A 24 10.42 0.91 4.56
N GLN A 25 10.15 0.44 3.34
CA GLN A 25 9.88 1.32 2.20
C GLN A 25 8.63 2.17 2.43
N LEU A 26 7.57 1.60 2.98
CA LEU A 26 6.35 2.33 3.34
C LEU A 26 6.64 3.44 4.36
N SER A 27 7.42 3.15 5.41
CA SER A 27 7.80 4.16 6.41
C SER A 27 8.67 5.29 5.83
N ILE A 28 9.55 4.99 4.86
CA ILE A 28 10.34 6.01 4.14
C ILE A 28 9.42 6.91 3.30
N ILE A 29 8.45 6.31 2.61
CA ILE A 29 7.45 7.03 1.82
C ILE A 29 6.63 7.94 2.73
N TYR A 30 6.11 7.42 3.84
CA TYR A 30 5.34 8.17 4.82
C TYR A 30 6.12 9.38 5.37
N ASN A 31 7.37 9.18 5.78
CA ASN A 31 8.19 10.28 6.30
C ASN A 31 8.47 11.33 5.22
N LYS A 32 8.74 10.90 3.98
CA LYS A 32 8.96 11.83 2.87
C LYS A 32 7.73 12.67 2.54
N LEU A 33 6.53 12.08 2.57
CA LEU A 33 5.27 12.76 2.28
C LEU A 33 4.90 13.77 3.38
N ASN A 34 5.14 13.42 4.65
CA ASN A 34 4.82 14.29 5.80
C ASN A 34 5.96 15.25 6.19
N MET A 35 6.96 15.43 5.31
CA MET A 35 8.15 16.26 5.54
C MET A 35 8.90 15.92 6.84
N HIS A 36 8.78 14.68 7.31
CA HIS A 36 9.55 14.20 8.45
C HIS A 36 11.02 13.98 8.05
N GLY A 37 11.90 14.29 8.99
CA GLY A 37 13.33 14.02 8.86
C GLY A 37 13.64 12.51 8.77
N PRO A 38 14.92 12.15 8.61
CA PRO A 38 15.36 10.76 8.61
C PRO A 38 14.90 10.03 9.87
N MET A 39 14.61 8.72 9.75
CA MET A 39 14.34 7.88 10.92
C MET A 39 15.54 7.85 11.87
N LYS A 40 15.30 7.50 13.13
CA LYS A 40 16.39 7.17 14.05
C LYS A 40 17.16 5.97 13.48
N ASN A 41 18.49 6.01 13.58
CA ASN A 41 19.41 4.95 13.13
C ASN A 41 19.58 4.80 11.59
N ILE A 42 19.32 5.84 10.81
CA ILE A 42 19.74 5.90 9.40
C ILE A 42 20.52 7.20 9.12
N SER A 43 21.63 7.10 8.39
CA SER A 43 22.36 8.29 7.96
C SER A 43 21.57 9.03 6.87
N SER A 44 21.74 10.36 6.79
CA SER A 44 21.06 11.18 5.79
C SER A 44 21.30 10.66 4.36
N GLY A 45 22.55 10.31 4.03
CA GLY A 45 22.89 9.75 2.72
C GLY A 45 22.18 8.42 2.42
N ALA A 46 22.10 7.52 3.41
CA ALA A 46 21.35 6.27 3.25
C ALA A 46 19.84 6.50 3.11
N TYR A 47 19.29 7.48 3.83
CA TYR A 47 17.88 7.86 3.73
C TYR A 47 17.52 8.40 2.35
N TYR A 48 18.31 9.32 1.78
CA TYR A 48 18.04 9.82 0.43
C TYR A 48 18.22 8.76 -0.66
N ARG A 49 19.17 7.82 -0.50
CA ARG A 49 19.27 6.65 -1.39
C ARG A 49 18.00 5.80 -1.34
N GLN A 50 17.49 5.52 -0.15
CA GLN A 50 16.26 4.77 0.04
C GLN A 50 15.05 5.49 -0.57
N ILE A 51 14.94 6.82 -0.45
CA ILE A 51 13.91 7.62 -1.14
C ILE A 51 13.99 7.42 -2.65
N LYS A 52 15.20 7.51 -3.24
CA LYS A 52 15.41 7.31 -4.67
C LYS A 52 14.95 5.90 -5.11
N GLN A 53 15.33 4.87 -4.36
CA GLN A 53 14.91 3.49 -4.61
C GLN A 53 13.39 3.32 -4.53
N CYS A 54 12.73 3.91 -3.53
CA CYS A 54 11.27 3.88 -3.43
C CYS A 54 10.63 4.54 -4.65
N ARG A 55 11.12 5.71 -5.09
CA ARG A 55 10.62 6.41 -6.28
C ARG A 55 10.78 5.59 -7.55
N GLU A 56 11.93 4.96 -7.75
CA GLU A 56 12.19 4.09 -8.91
C GLU A 56 11.26 2.87 -8.92
N LYS A 57 11.06 2.23 -7.76
CA LYS A 57 10.11 1.13 -7.61
C LYS A 57 8.67 1.56 -7.93
N THR A 58 8.21 2.70 -7.42
CA THR A 58 6.86 3.22 -7.72
C THR A 58 6.67 3.45 -9.22
N LYS A 59 7.66 4.02 -9.91
CA LYS A 59 7.61 4.15 -11.37
C LYS A 59 7.52 2.79 -12.06
N GLY A 60 8.32 1.82 -11.63
CA GLY A 60 8.28 0.45 -12.16
C GLY A 60 6.90 -0.21 -12.01
N ILE A 61 6.25 -0.03 -10.85
CA ILE A 61 4.88 -0.51 -10.62
C ILE A 61 3.91 0.12 -11.61
N LEU A 62 3.95 1.44 -11.79
CA LEU A 62 3.07 2.14 -12.73
C LEU A 62 3.27 1.68 -14.18
N TYR A 63 4.53 1.55 -14.63
CA TYR A 63 4.82 0.99 -15.95
C TYR A 63 4.35 -0.45 -16.09
N SER A 64 4.45 -1.26 -15.03
CA SER A 64 3.98 -2.66 -15.03
C SER A 64 2.47 -2.73 -15.16
N ILE A 65 1.72 -1.89 -14.44
CA ILE A 65 0.25 -1.81 -14.56
C ILE A 65 -0.14 -1.43 -15.98
N ILE A 66 0.50 -0.42 -16.57
CA ILE A 66 0.23 0.00 -17.95
C ILE A 66 0.52 -1.15 -18.93
N LEU A 67 1.68 -1.80 -18.80
CA LEU A 67 2.09 -2.90 -19.66
C LEU A 67 1.10 -4.07 -19.58
N LEU A 68 0.75 -4.52 -18.38
CA LEU A 68 -0.18 -5.63 -18.17
C LEU A 68 -1.58 -5.32 -18.71
N ASN A 69 -2.04 -4.07 -18.56
CA ASN A 69 -3.32 -3.63 -19.12
C ASN A 69 -3.29 -3.62 -20.65
N LEU A 70 -2.22 -3.12 -21.27
CA LEU A 70 -2.06 -3.11 -22.74
C LEU A 70 -2.05 -4.53 -23.34
N TYR A 71 -1.52 -5.50 -22.62
CA TYR A 71 -1.49 -6.91 -23.03
C TYR A 71 -2.78 -7.68 -22.67
N GLY A 72 -3.76 -7.02 -22.04
CA GLY A 72 -5.02 -7.64 -21.65
C GLY A 72 -4.88 -8.66 -20.52
N ALA A 73 -3.78 -8.65 -19.76
CA ALA A 73 -3.59 -9.46 -18.55
C ALA A 73 -4.29 -8.85 -17.32
N ILE A 74 -4.77 -7.62 -17.46
CA ILE A 74 -5.62 -6.92 -16.50
C ILE A 74 -6.88 -6.49 -17.24
N ASP A 75 -8.05 -6.71 -16.63
CA ASP A 75 -9.33 -6.33 -17.21
C ASP A 75 -9.42 -4.80 -17.46
N LYS A 76 -10.12 -4.38 -18.51
CA LYS A 76 -10.20 -2.96 -18.90
C LYS A 76 -10.85 -2.07 -17.84
N ASP A 77 -11.76 -2.62 -17.05
CA ASP A 77 -12.46 -1.91 -15.98
C ASP A 77 -11.70 -1.99 -14.64
N THR A 78 -10.63 -2.78 -14.55
CA THR A 78 -9.82 -2.98 -13.33
C THR A 78 -9.41 -1.67 -12.69
N ILE A 79 -8.94 -0.68 -13.47
CA ILE A 79 -8.48 0.59 -12.90
C ILE A 79 -9.64 1.33 -12.20
N SER A 80 -10.85 1.24 -12.75
CA SER A 80 -12.06 1.82 -12.16
C SER A 80 -12.47 1.07 -10.89
N VAL A 81 -12.42 -0.26 -10.91
CA VAL A 81 -12.70 -1.12 -9.75
C VAL A 81 -11.71 -0.83 -8.63
N LEU A 82 -10.40 -0.88 -8.90
CA LEU A 82 -9.36 -0.60 -7.92
C LEU A 82 -9.51 0.79 -7.29
N LYS A 83 -9.87 1.81 -8.09
CA LYS A 83 -10.10 3.16 -7.56
C LYS A 83 -11.25 3.18 -6.54
N LYS A 84 -12.40 2.58 -6.87
CA LYS A 84 -13.54 2.48 -5.96
C LYS A 84 -13.20 1.66 -4.71
N THR A 85 -12.42 0.60 -4.87
CA THR A 85 -11.95 -0.24 -3.77
C THR A 85 -11.06 0.56 -2.82
N VAL A 86 -10.13 1.38 -3.33
CA VAL A 86 -9.30 2.26 -2.49
C VAL A 86 -10.17 3.24 -1.69
N GLU A 87 -11.15 3.89 -2.32
CA GLU A 87 -12.07 4.83 -1.65
C GLU A 87 -12.82 4.13 -0.49
N GLN A 88 -13.34 2.93 -0.70
CA GLN A 88 -14.04 2.17 0.35
C GLN A 88 -13.12 1.70 1.48
N ILE A 89 -11.88 1.36 1.17
CA ILE A 89 -10.91 0.85 2.14
C ILE A 89 -10.33 1.99 2.99
N GLU A 90 -10.20 3.19 2.44
CA GLU A 90 -9.72 4.36 3.19
C GLU A 90 -10.61 4.61 4.41
N ASP A 91 -11.94 4.61 4.23
CA ASP A 91 -12.92 4.76 5.32
C ASP A 91 -12.80 3.65 6.38
N VAL A 92 -12.59 2.41 5.94
CA VAL A 92 -12.46 1.23 6.83
C VAL A 92 -11.14 1.25 7.60
N VAL A 93 -10.03 1.60 6.95
CA VAL A 93 -8.70 1.68 7.56
C VAL A 93 -8.64 2.80 8.60
N VAL A 94 -9.24 3.96 8.29
CA VAL A 94 -9.39 5.07 9.26
C VAL A 94 -10.25 4.63 10.44
N THR A 95 -11.42 4.02 10.18
CA THR A 95 -12.32 3.53 11.23
C THR A 95 -11.67 2.47 12.12
N ASN A 96 -10.87 1.56 11.56
CA ASN A 96 -10.17 0.53 12.35
C ASN A 96 -9.12 1.13 13.29
N ASN A 97 -8.46 2.20 12.86
CA ASN A 97 -7.47 2.88 13.69
C ASN A 97 -8.08 3.59 14.91
N GLU A 98 -9.34 4.05 14.79
CA GLU A 98 -10.08 4.78 15.83
C GLU A 98 -10.96 3.89 16.71
N LYS A 99 -11.75 2.99 16.12
CA LYS A 99 -12.81 2.23 16.79
C LYS A 99 -12.51 0.74 17.00
N LYS A 100 -11.36 0.26 16.51
CA LYS A 100 -10.88 -1.13 16.63
C LYS A 100 -11.94 -2.15 16.19
N LEU A 101 -11.99 -2.44 14.89
CA LEU A 101 -12.96 -3.38 14.31
C LEU A 101 -12.80 -4.79 14.92
N SER A 102 -13.87 -5.58 14.91
CA SER A 102 -13.79 -7.00 15.25
C SER A 102 -12.90 -7.74 14.26
N GLN A 103 -12.25 -8.82 14.74
CA GLN A 103 -11.41 -9.68 13.90
C GLN A 103 -12.18 -10.26 12.71
N GLU A 104 -13.45 -10.63 12.91
CA GLU A 104 -14.33 -11.10 11.83
C GLU A 104 -14.50 -10.04 10.72
N ASN A 105 -14.75 -8.78 11.09
CA ASN A 105 -14.89 -7.70 10.12
C ASN A 105 -13.58 -7.44 9.36
N ILE A 106 -12.43 -7.52 10.04
CA ILE A 106 -11.11 -7.37 9.41
C ILE A 106 -10.88 -8.49 8.39
N MET A 107 -11.15 -9.75 8.76
CA MET A 107 -11.02 -10.90 7.86
C MET A 107 -11.96 -10.80 6.65
N ASN A 108 -13.19 -10.35 6.86
CA ASN A 108 -14.15 -10.14 5.78
C ASN A 108 -13.65 -9.08 4.79
N VAL A 109 -13.08 -7.97 5.27
CA VAL A 109 -12.50 -6.93 4.41
C VAL A 109 -11.30 -7.47 3.63
N ILE A 110 -10.40 -8.21 4.28
CA ILE A 110 -9.23 -8.83 3.62
C ILE A 110 -9.69 -9.78 2.51
N SER A 111 -10.64 -10.67 2.81
CA SER A 111 -11.21 -11.61 1.84
C SER A 111 -11.85 -10.89 0.63
N LEU A 112 -12.59 -9.81 0.87
CA LEU A 112 -13.17 -9.01 -0.22
C LEU A 112 -12.09 -8.36 -1.09
N ILE A 113 -11.00 -7.87 -0.50
CA ILE A 113 -9.87 -7.30 -1.26
C ILE A 113 -9.24 -8.36 -2.15
N GLU A 114 -8.97 -9.55 -1.62
CA GLU A 114 -8.39 -10.66 -2.38
C GLU A 114 -9.29 -11.06 -3.55
N GLN A 115 -10.60 -11.22 -3.32
CA GLN A 115 -11.56 -11.50 -4.38
C GLN A 115 -11.61 -10.43 -5.47
N ILE A 116 -11.44 -9.15 -5.12
CA ILE A 116 -11.40 -8.07 -6.09
C ILE A 116 -10.12 -8.15 -6.92
N VAL A 117 -8.96 -8.34 -6.27
CA VAL A 117 -7.67 -8.48 -6.95
C VAL A 117 -7.69 -9.65 -7.93
N ASP A 118 -8.23 -10.80 -7.52
CA ASP A 118 -8.34 -11.99 -8.37
C ASP A 118 -9.23 -11.74 -9.60
N LYS A 119 -10.36 -11.04 -9.43
CA LYS A 119 -11.25 -10.68 -10.55
C LYS A 119 -10.63 -9.70 -11.54
N CYS A 120 -9.64 -8.94 -11.11
CA CYS A 120 -8.95 -7.96 -11.96
C CYS A 120 -7.89 -8.59 -12.88
N VAL A 121 -7.41 -9.79 -12.54
CA VAL A 121 -6.43 -10.55 -13.33
C VAL A 121 -7.17 -11.50 -14.27
N THR A 122 -6.81 -11.50 -15.55
CA THR A 122 -7.55 -12.21 -16.61
C THR A 122 -6.85 -13.48 -17.12
N ILE A 123 -5.72 -13.85 -16.51
CA ILE A 123 -4.88 -14.99 -16.89
C ILE A 123 -4.97 -16.14 -15.88
#